data_AF-A0A3C0PKN9-F1
#
_entry.id   AF-A0A3C0PKN9-F1
#
_cell.length_a   1.000
_cell.length_b   1.000
_cell.length_c   1.000
_cell.angle_alpha   90.00
_cell.angle_beta   90.00
_cell.angle_gamma   90.00
#
_symmetry.space_group_name_H-M   'P 1'
#
loop_
_entity.id
_entity.type
_entity.pdbx_description
1 polymer ?
#
loop_
_entity_poly.entity_id
_entity_poly.type
_entity_poly.pdbx_seq_one_letter_code
_entity_poly.pdbx_strand_id
1 'polypeptide(L)'
;MSKNSNLVEVIFKGERRAIYRNRTDLEIKERDSVIVEAERGEDFGRVSLVGALVKLKRGKGEAKGIIRLAAEKDMATLKANEIKESDAFKMCKQKIRDFNLDMKLIDVEMQFDG
;
A
#
# COMPACT_ATOMS: atom_id res chain seq x y z
N MET A 1 -3.50 32.54 -4.10
CA MET A 1 -3.33 31.37 -4.98
C MET A 1 -3.42 30.12 -4.12
N SER A 2 -4.49 29.34 -4.28
CA SER A 2 -4.89 28.30 -3.32
C SER A 2 -3.97 27.08 -3.40
N LYS A 3 -3.15 26.84 -2.36
CA LYS A 3 -2.25 25.68 -2.17
C LYS A 3 -2.98 24.33 -1.99
N ASN A 4 -4.18 24.19 -2.56
CA ASN A 4 -5.06 23.04 -2.38
C ASN A 4 -5.35 22.40 -3.74
N SER A 5 -4.54 21.40 -4.16
CA SER A 5 -4.95 19.98 -4.09
C SER A 5 -4.30 19.02 -5.09
N ASN A 6 -3.10 18.55 -4.77
CA ASN A 6 -2.57 17.34 -5.39
C ASN A 6 -2.82 16.15 -4.47
N LEU A 7 -4.10 15.79 -4.32
CA LEU A 7 -4.53 14.59 -3.57
C LEU A 7 -4.72 13.43 -4.53
N VAL A 8 -4.37 12.23 -4.06
CA VAL A 8 -4.40 10.99 -4.84
C VAL A 8 -4.96 9.88 -3.96
N GLU A 9 -5.94 9.14 -4.45
CA GLU A 9 -6.43 7.92 -3.80
C GLU A 9 -5.56 6.75 -4.28
N VAL A 10 -4.97 6.03 -3.33
CA VAL A 10 -4.12 4.86 -3.57
C VAL A 10 -4.80 3.64 -2.98
N ILE A 11 -4.84 2.56 -3.76
CA ILE A 11 -5.34 1.24 -3.37
C ILE A 11 -4.16 0.31 -3.16
N PHE A 12 -4.19 -0.42 -2.06
CA PHE A 12 -3.17 -1.39 -1.64
C PHE A 12 -3.70 -2.82 -1.80
N LYS A 13 -2.85 -3.80 -1.49
CA LYS A 13 -3.28 -5.19 -1.28
C LYS A 13 -4.38 -5.24 -0.20
N GLY A 14 -5.29 -6.21 -0.32
CA GLY A 14 -6.44 -6.34 0.59
C GLY A 14 -7.52 -5.26 0.40
N GLU A 15 -7.56 -4.58 -0.75
CA GLU A 15 -8.52 -3.52 -1.10
C GLU A 15 -8.51 -2.28 -0.18
N ARG A 16 -7.52 -2.19 0.71
CA ARG A 16 -7.33 -1.02 1.57
C ARG A 16 -7.11 0.21 0.69
N ARG A 17 -7.81 1.31 1.01
CA ARG A 17 -7.68 2.58 0.31
C ARG A 17 -7.21 3.66 1.28
N ALA A 18 -6.31 4.53 0.81
CA ALA A 18 -5.94 5.72 1.56
C ALA A 18 -5.65 6.89 0.63
N ILE A 19 -5.80 8.10 1.17
CA ILE A 19 -5.57 9.35 0.45
C ILE A 19 -4.19 9.89 0.79
N TYR A 20 -3.41 10.18 -0.25
CA TYR A 20 -2.07 10.72 -0.16
C TYR A 20 -1.98 12.09 -0.81
N ARG A 21 -0.97 12.86 -0.40
CA ARG A 21 -0.63 14.14 -1.01
C ARG A 21 0.60 13.97 -1.89
N ASN A 22 0.47 14.32 -3.16
CA ASN A 22 1.60 14.48 -4.05
C ASN A 22 2.27 15.84 -3.75
N ARG A 23 3.35 15.79 -2.95
CA ARG A 23 4.09 16.98 -2.48
C ARG A 23 5.18 17.42 -3.46
N THR A 24 5.56 16.54 -4.37
CA THR A 24 6.66 16.68 -5.32
C THR A 24 6.18 17.04 -6.73
N ASP A 25 4.88 17.34 -6.89
CA ASP A 25 4.23 17.68 -8.15
C ASP A 25 4.53 16.69 -9.28
N LEU A 26 4.59 15.41 -8.93
CA LEU A 26 4.74 14.31 -9.89
C LEU A 26 3.55 14.26 -10.85
N GLU A 27 3.80 13.99 -12.12
CA GLU A 27 2.75 13.68 -13.09
C GLU A 27 2.18 12.27 -12.83
N ILE A 28 1.18 12.19 -11.95
CA ILE A 28 0.54 10.93 -11.57
C ILE A 28 -0.81 10.81 -12.28
N LYS A 29 -1.03 9.66 -12.91
CA LYS A 29 -2.27 9.29 -13.60
C LYS A 29 -2.97 8.14 -12.89
N GLU A 30 -4.24 7.96 -13.19
CA GLU A 30 -4.95 6.75 -12.76
C GLU A 30 -4.24 5.51 -13.30
N ARG A 31 -4.27 4.45 -12.48
CA ARG A 31 -3.62 3.15 -12.72
C ARG A 31 -2.10 3.12 -12.56
N ASP A 32 -1.44 4.26 -12.37
CA ASP A 32 -0.01 4.30 -12.03
C ASP A 32 0.26 3.56 -10.73
N SER A 33 1.45 2.98 -10.62
CA SER A 33 1.95 2.41 -9.38
C SER A 33 2.86 3.41 -8.69
N VAL A 34 2.69 3.58 -7.38
CA VAL A 34 3.38 4.61 -6.59
C VAL A 34 3.92 4.02 -5.31
N ILE A 35 5.03 4.60 -4.85
CA ILE A 35 5.58 4.38 -3.52
C ILE A 35 5.16 5.53 -2.63
N VAL A 36 4.67 5.21 -1.44
CA VAL A 36 4.10 6.18 -0.50
C VAL A 36 4.71 6.02 0.90
N GLU A 37 4.59 7.07 1.70
CA GLU A 37 4.99 7.04 3.11
C GLU A 37 4.04 6.11 3.92
N ALA A 38 4.61 5.14 4.63
CA ALA A 38 3.89 4.28 5.56
C ALA A 38 4.00 4.80 7.01
N GLU A 39 3.51 4.05 8.02
CA GLU A 39 3.82 4.40 9.43
C GLU A 39 5.27 4.10 9.78
N ARG A 40 5.82 3.05 9.18
CA ARG A 40 7.22 2.66 9.25
C ARG A 40 7.64 2.37 7.83
N GLY A 41 8.65 3.07 7.33
CA GLY A 41 9.18 2.85 5.98
C GLY A 41 8.23 3.24 4.83
N GLU A 42 8.19 2.40 3.81
CA GLU A 42 7.54 2.67 2.53
C GLU A 42 6.48 1.63 2.21
N ASP A 43 5.47 2.02 1.43
CA ASP A 43 4.42 1.11 0.95
C ASP A 43 4.21 1.27 -0.56
N PHE A 44 3.74 0.20 -1.20
CA PHE A 44 3.43 0.16 -2.63
C PHE A 44 1.93 0.15 -2.83
N GLY A 45 1.44 1.02 -3.71
CA GLY A 45 0.03 1.00 -4.10
C GLY A 45 -0.23 1.47 -5.51
N ARG A 46 -1.47 1.28 -5.95
CA ARG A 46 -1.94 1.69 -7.27
C ARG A 46 -2.89 2.86 -7.17
N VAL A 47 -2.71 3.85 -8.03
CA VAL A 47 -3.54 5.04 -8.08
C VAL A 47 -4.91 4.69 -8.64
N SER A 48 -5.96 5.02 -7.88
CA SER A 48 -7.36 4.84 -8.31
C SER A 48 -8.02 6.13 -8.73
N LEU A 49 -7.72 7.26 -8.08
CA LEU A 49 -8.32 8.56 -8.37
C LEU A 49 -7.29 9.67 -8.12
N VAL A 50 -7.38 10.75 -8.90
CA VAL A 50 -6.51 11.92 -8.79
C VAL A 50 -7.31 13.23 -8.69
N GLY A 51 -6.75 14.23 -8.03
CA GLY A 51 -7.22 15.62 -8.11
C GLY A 51 -8.52 15.91 -7.37
N ALA A 52 -9.43 16.63 -8.03
CA ALA A 52 -10.63 17.20 -7.40
C ALA A 52 -11.63 16.14 -6.88
N LEU A 53 -11.68 14.97 -7.51
CA LEU A 53 -12.58 13.87 -7.11
C LEU A 53 -12.23 13.30 -5.73
N VAL A 54 -10.96 13.37 -5.33
CA VAL A 54 -10.48 12.88 -4.03
C VAL A 54 -10.92 13.79 -2.88
N LYS A 55 -11.14 15.09 -3.13
CA LYS A 55 -11.56 16.06 -2.10
C LYS A 55 -12.91 15.72 -1.47
N LEU A 56 -13.81 15.10 -2.24
CA LEU A 56 -15.16 14.76 -1.79
C LEU A 56 -15.17 13.66 -0.72
N LYS A 57 -14.09 12.86 -0.63
CA LYS A 57 -13.97 11.74 0.32
C LYS A 57 -13.18 12.08 1.59
N ARG A 58 -12.81 13.34 1.81
CA ARG A 58 -11.80 13.68 2.80
C ARG A 58 -12.31 13.52 4.25
N GLY A 59 -11.68 12.63 5.02
CA GLY A 59 -11.75 12.58 6.49
C GLY A 59 -10.81 13.57 7.18
N LYS A 60 -11.03 13.85 8.48
CA LYS A 60 -10.19 14.75 9.29
C LYS A 60 -8.82 14.08 9.55
N GLY A 61 -7.78 14.52 8.86
CA GLY A 61 -6.39 14.07 9.04
C GLY A 61 -5.44 14.74 8.04
N GLU A 62 -4.15 14.77 8.38
CA GLU A 62 -3.08 15.19 7.47
C GLU A 62 -2.66 13.99 6.61
N ALA A 63 -2.75 14.14 5.28
CA ALA A 63 -2.42 13.07 4.35
C ALA A 63 -0.91 12.88 4.23
N LYS A 64 -0.45 11.64 4.35
CA LYS A 64 0.92 11.20 4.07
C LYS A 64 1.32 11.49 2.62
N GLY A 65 2.62 11.57 2.35
CA GLY A 65 3.19 11.90 1.05
C GLY A 65 3.28 10.73 0.07
N ILE A 66 3.16 11.02 -1.22
CA ILE A 66 3.68 10.16 -2.29
C ILE A 66 5.17 10.45 -2.45
N ILE A 67 5.99 9.40 -2.45
CA ILE A 67 7.45 9.50 -2.56
C ILE A 67 7.85 9.56 -4.04
N ARG A 68 7.40 8.58 -4.84
CA ARG A 68 7.75 8.45 -6.27
C ARG A 68 6.82 7.51 -7.03
N LEU A 69 6.91 7.51 -8.35
CA LEU A 69 6.40 6.43 -9.18
C LEU A 69 7.20 5.14 -8.91
N ALA A 70 6.50 4.01 -8.98
CA ALA A 70 7.12 2.71 -8.84
C ALA A 70 7.99 2.40 -10.07
N ALA A 71 9.14 1.79 -9.82
CA ALA A 71 10.09 1.29 -10.80
C ALA A 71 10.00 -0.24 -10.88
N GLU A 72 10.63 -0.83 -11.90
CA GLU A 72 10.61 -2.30 -12.09
C GLU A 72 11.17 -3.07 -10.88
N LYS A 73 12.16 -2.50 -10.18
CA LYS A 73 12.70 -3.09 -8.95
C LYS A 73 11.65 -3.27 -7.86
N ASP A 74 10.66 -2.38 -7.79
CA ASP A 74 9.60 -2.44 -6.78
C ASP A 74 8.64 -3.60 -7.08
N MET A 75 8.40 -3.86 -8.37
CA MET A 75 7.65 -5.05 -8.81
C MET A 75 8.40 -6.35 -8.48
N ALA A 76 9.74 -6.34 -8.56
CA ALA A 76 10.54 -7.48 -8.12
C ALA A 76 10.44 -7.70 -6.60
N THR A 77 10.44 -6.62 -5.80
CA THR A 77 10.21 -6.69 -4.36
C THR A 77 8.84 -7.31 -4.03
N LEU A 78 7.77 -6.88 -4.71
CA LEU A 78 6.43 -7.45 -4.51
C LEU A 78 6.40 -8.96 -4.77
N LYS A 79 6.99 -9.42 -5.89
CA LYS A 79 7.07 -10.85 -6.20
C LYS A 79 7.86 -11.63 -5.14
N ALA A 80 8.95 -11.06 -4.64
CA ALA A 80 9.72 -11.69 -3.57
C ALA A 80 8.90 -11.77 -2.28
N ASN A 81 8.10 -10.75 -1.98
CA ASN A 81 7.21 -10.73 -0.83
C ASN A 81 6.09 -11.77 -0.96
N GLU A 82 5.47 -11.94 -2.14
CA GLU A 82 4.47 -12.99 -2.39
C GLU A 82 5.01 -14.41 -2.10
N ILE A 83 6.29 -14.67 -2.44
CA ILE A 83 6.94 -15.95 -2.12
C ILE A 83 7.09 -16.10 -0.60
N LYS A 84 7.59 -15.06 0.09
CA LYS A 84 7.75 -15.07 1.55
C LYS A 84 6.40 -15.25 2.26
N GLU A 85 5.35 -14.59 1.80
CA GLU A 85 3.98 -14.73 2.34
C GLU A 85 3.48 -16.17 2.21
N SER A 86 3.69 -16.81 1.05
CA SER A 86 3.32 -18.21 0.84
C SER A 86 4.04 -19.16 1.79
N ASP A 87 5.34 -18.94 2.00
CA ASP A 87 6.14 -19.78 2.90
C ASP A 87 5.81 -19.52 4.37
N ALA A 88 5.59 -18.26 4.75
CA ALA A 88 5.12 -17.89 6.07
C ALA A 88 3.73 -18.49 6.37
N PHE A 89 2.81 -18.48 5.40
CA PHE A 89 1.49 -19.10 5.55
C PHE A 89 1.59 -20.59 5.87
N LYS A 90 2.42 -21.33 5.11
CA LYS A 90 2.67 -22.76 5.37
C LYS A 90 3.25 -22.99 6.77
N MET A 91 4.24 -22.18 7.15
CA MET A 91 4.90 -22.27 8.45
C MET A 91 3.92 -21.99 9.60
N CYS A 92 3.16 -20.90 9.53
CA CYS A 92 2.15 -20.55 10.53
C CYS A 92 1.10 -21.66 10.66
N LYS A 93 0.60 -22.19 9.53
CA LYS A 93 -0.37 -23.30 9.55
C LYS A 93 0.19 -24.57 10.17
N GLN A 94 1.48 -24.86 9.98
CA GLN A 94 2.14 -25.97 10.66
C GLN A 94 2.17 -25.72 12.18
N LYS A 95 2.60 -24.53 12.61
CA LYS A 95 2.71 -24.18 14.03
C LYS A 95 1.36 -24.20 14.74
N ILE A 96 0.29 -23.73 14.11
CA ILE A 96 -1.08 -23.81 14.65
C ILE A 96 -1.45 -25.26 15.00
N ARG A 97 -1.11 -26.21 14.12
CA ARG A 97 -1.32 -27.64 14.35
C ARG A 97 -0.42 -28.19 15.45
N ASP A 98 0.87 -27.87 15.41
CA ASP A 98 1.87 -28.37 16.37
C ASP A 98 1.53 -27.96 17.82
N PHE A 99 0.96 -26.76 18.00
CA PHE A 99 0.58 -26.21 19.30
C PHE A 99 -0.89 -26.40 19.66
N ASN A 100 -1.68 -27.12 18.84
CA ASN A 100 -3.11 -27.36 19.03
C ASN A 100 -3.91 -26.07 19.34
N LEU A 101 -3.63 -25.00 18.58
CA LEU A 101 -4.31 -23.72 18.75
C LEU A 101 -5.67 -23.74 18.05
N ASP A 102 -6.73 -23.35 18.76
CA ASP A 102 -8.08 -23.17 18.18
C ASP A 102 -8.15 -21.86 17.39
N MET A 103 -7.55 -21.87 16.21
CA MET A 103 -7.49 -20.70 15.34
C MET A 103 -7.47 -21.07 13.86
N LYS A 104 -8.02 -20.17 13.03
CA LYS A 104 -8.02 -20.27 11.57
C LYS A 104 -7.15 -19.16 10.99
N LEU A 105 -6.06 -19.55 10.33
CA LEU A 105 -5.25 -18.61 9.56
C LEU A 105 -6.04 -18.17 8.32
N ILE A 106 -6.30 -16.87 8.22
CA ILE A 106 -7.08 -16.27 7.12
C ILE A 106 -6.15 -15.85 5.98
N ASP A 107 -5.12 -15.05 6.27
CA ASP A 107 -4.18 -14.53 5.29
C ASP A 107 -2.82 -14.20 5.93
N VAL A 108 -1.80 -14.00 5.10
CA VAL A 108 -0.47 -13.47 5.47
C VAL A 108 -0.10 -12.39 4.48
N GLU A 109 0.19 -11.19 5.00
CA GLU A 109 0.67 -10.06 4.22
C GLU A 109 2.05 -9.64 4.71
N MET A 110 2.93 -9.31 3.77
CA MET A 110 4.25 -8.76 4.01
C MET A 110 4.25 -7.27 3.65
N GLN A 111 4.83 -6.45 4.51
CA GLN A 111 5.01 -5.04 4.21
C GLN A 111 5.94 -4.88 2.99
N PHE A 112 5.73 -3.83 2.18
CA PHE A 112 6.48 -3.65 0.94
C PHE A 112 8.01 -3.69 1.14
N ASP A 113 8.53 -3.00 2.15
CA ASP A 113 9.95 -2.95 2.49
C ASP A 113 10.48 -4.16 3.26
N GLY A 114 9.61 -5.09 3.65
CA GLY A 114 9.95 -6.39 4.25
C GLY A 114 9.96 -6.45 5.77
#